data_AF-A0A935YF33-F1
#
_entry.id   AF-A0A935YF33-F1
#
_cell.length_a   1.000
_cell.length_b   1.000
_cell.length_c   1.000
_cell.angle_alpha   90.00
_cell.angle_beta   90.00
_cell.angle_gamma   90.00
#
_symmetry.space_group_name_H-M   'P 1'
#
loop_
_entity.id
_entity.type
_entity.pdbx_description
1 polymer ?
#
loop_
_entity_poly.entity_id
_entity_poly.type
_entity_poly.pdbx_seq_one_letter_code
_entity_poly.pdbx_strand_id
1 'polypeptide(L)'
;MVEFLRKAQDWRRQLDAGDVRTQSEIARREGISRARVTQIMALNRLAPEIQDRVLSLPAMVHRSVITEKALRPIALLDNRDTQNDLFRELVQQTE
;
A
#
# COMPACT_ATOMS: atom_id res chain seq x y z
N MET A 1 3.58 7.57 -1.92
CA MET A 1 3.57 6.15 -1.53
C MET A 1 3.33 5.99 -0.03
N VAL A 2 4.25 6.45 0.82
CA VAL A 2 4.17 6.36 2.29
C VAL A 2 2.78 6.71 2.83
N GLU A 3 2.21 7.81 2.35
CA GLU A 3 0.87 8.25 2.74
C GLU A 3 -0.24 7.24 2.41
N PHE A 4 -0.18 6.57 1.24
CA PHE A 4 -1.16 5.55 0.87
C PHE A 4 -1.05 4.31 1.74
N LEU A 5 0.15 3.88 2.10
CA LEU A 5 0.33 2.75 3.01
C LEU A 5 -0.19 3.09 4.42
N ARG A 6 0.09 4.30 4.92
CA ARG A 6 -0.47 4.78 6.20
C ARG A 6 -2.00 4.84 6.16
N LYS A 7 -2.59 5.34 5.08
CA LYS A 7 -4.05 5.33 4.87
C LYS A 7 -4.61 3.91 4.86
N ALA A 8 -3.95 2.99 4.17
CA ALA A 8 -4.38 1.59 4.13
C ALA A 8 -4.39 0.96 5.53
N GLN A 9 -3.36 1.20 6.33
CA GLN A 9 -3.26 0.70 7.71
C GLN A 9 -4.32 1.33 8.63
N ASP A 10 -4.53 2.65 8.53
CA ASP A 10 -5.54 3.36 9.33
C ASP A 10 -6.97 2.92 8.98
N TRP A 11 -7.29 2.79 7.69
CA TRP A 11 -8.58 2.28 7.23
C TRP A 11 -8.82 0.84 7.66
N ARG A 12 -7.79 -0.02 7.61
CA ARG A 12 -7.87 -1.38 8.16
C ARG A 12 -8.21 -1.34 9.64
N ARG A 13 -7.50 -0.52 10.44
CA ARG A 13 -7.78 -0.36 11.87
C ARG A 13 -9.22 0.05 12.13
N GLN A 14 -9.75 1.01 11.38
CA GLN A 14 -11.13 1.49 11.54
C GLN A 14 -12.17 0.43 11.18
N LEU A 15 -11.92 -0.37 10.13
CA LEU A 15 -12.79 -1.50 9.78
C LEU A 15 -12.78 -2.58 10.87
N ASP A 16 -11.60 -2.91 11.38
CA ASP A 16 -11.42 -3.94 12.41
C ASP A 16 -12.00 -3.49 13.77
N ALA A 17 -11.95 -2.18 14.08
CA ALA A 17 -12.55 -1.57 15.26
C ALA A 17 -14.08 -1.36 15.14
N GLY A 18 -14.64 -1.47 13.93
CA GLY A 18 -16.05 -1.20 13.66
C GLY A 18 -16.43 0.29 13.55
N ASP A 19 -15.44 1.20 13.60
CA ASP A 19 -15.61 2.65 13.41
C ASP A 19 -16.14 2.98 12.00
N VAL A 20 -15.78 2.15 11.02
CA VAL A 20 -16.28 2.23 9.64
C VAL A 20 -16.78 0.85 9.23
N ARG A 21 -17.95 0.78 8.60
CA ARG A 21 -18.59 -0.51 8.30
C ARG A 21 -18.13 -1.13 6.99
N THR A 22 -17.76 -0.30 6.01
CA THR A 22 -17.45 -0.79 4.66
C THR A 22 -16.42 0.06 3.93
N GLN A 23 -15.73 -0.53 2.94
CA GLN A 23 -14.90 0.24 2.00
C GLN A 23 -15.70 1.28 1.19
N SER A 24 -17.00 1.08 0.98
CA SER A 24 -17.87 2.06 0.32
C SER A 24 -18.08 3.32 1.17
N GLU A 25 -18.10 3.16 2.49
CA GLU A 25 -18.16 4.28 3.43
C GLU A 25 -16.86 5.06 3.45
N ILE A 26 -15.72 4.37 3.46
CA ILE A 26 -14.39 4.99 3.26
C ILE A 26 -14.37 5.78 1.95
N ALA A 27 -14.80 5.17 0.84
CA ALA A 27 -14.82 5.82 -0.47
C ALA A 27 -15.62 7.14 -0.47
N ARG A 28 -16.81 7.12 0.13
CA ARG A 28 -17.67 8.31 0.27
C ARG A 28 -17.01 9.37 1.16
N ARG A 29 -16.43 8.99 2.30
CA ARG A 29 -15.75 9.92 3.23
C ARG A 29 -14.55 10.59 2.59
N GLU A 30 -13.75 9.83 1.86
CA GLU A 30 -12.50 10.29 1.25
C GLU A 30 -12.72 10.98 -0.11
N GLY A 31 -13.95 10.96 -0.65
CA GLY A 31 -14.27 11.54 -1.94
C GLY A 31 -13.61 10.85 -3.14
N ILE A 32 -13.30 9.55 -3.01
CA ILE A 32 -12.63 8.75 -4.07
C ILE A 32 -13.48 7.55 -4.47
N SER A 33 -13.16 6.94 -5.62
CA SER A 33 -13.86 5.75 -6.07
C SER A 33 -13.60 4.56 -5.16
N ARG A 34 -14.58 3.65 -5.06
CA ARG A 34 -14.42 2.37 -4.35
C ARG A 34 -13.23 1.57 -4.89
N ALA A 35 -13.02 1.58 -6.21
CA ALA A 35 -11.87 0.94 -6.84
C ALA A 35 -10.54 1.52 -6.32
N ARG A 36 -10.45 2.84 -6.11
CA ARG A 36 -9.25 3.47 -5.54
C ARG A 36 -9.02 3.06 -4.08
N VAL A 37 -10.09 2.98 -3.28
CA VAL A 37 -10.00 2.45 -1.90
C VAL A 37 -9.45 1.02 -1.92
N THR A 38 -9.99 0.15 -2.77
CA THR A 38 -9.54 -1.24 -2.89
C THR A 38 -8.06 -1.34 -3.30
N GLN A 39 -7.60 -0.50 -4.24
CA GLN A 39 -6.19 -0.45 -4.65
C GLN A 39 -5.27 -0.05 -3.49
N ILE A 40 -5.64 0.97 -2.73
CA ILE A 40 -4.86 1.41 -1.56
C ILE A 40 -4.89 0.33 -0.47
N MET A 41 -6.05 -0.24 -0.17
CA MET A 41 -6.21 -1.31 0.81
C MET A 41 -5.41 -2.57 0.47
N ALA A 42 -5.16 -2.83 -0.81
CA ALA A 42 -4.32 -3.95 -1.25
C ALA A 42 -2.88 -3.83 -0.71
N LEU A 43 -2.38 -2.62 -0.45
CA LEU A 43 -1.04 -2.42 0.12
C LEU A 43 -0.86 -3.08 1.49
N ASN A 44 -1.93 -3.31 2.26
CA ASN A 44 -1.87 -4.06 3.52
C ASN A 44 -1.46 -5.53 3.33
N ARG A 45 -1.51 -6.06 2.10
CA ARG A 45 -1.09 -7.43 1.77
C ARG A 45 0.39 -7.56 1.45
N LEU A 46 1.11 -6.44 1.37
CA LEU A 46 2.56 -6.47 1.22
C LEU A 46 3.21 -7.17 2.41
N ALA A 47 4.30 -7.88 2.17
CA ALA A 47 5.12 -8.46 3.23
C ALA A 47 5.55 -7.36 4.23
N PRO A 48 5.58 -7.66 5.54
CA PRO A 48 5.93 -6.67 6.56
C PRO A 48 7.24 -5.93 6.27
N GLU A 49 8.25 -6.63 5.77
CA GLU A 49 9.56 -6.07 5.41
C GLU A 49 9.45 -4.99 4.33
N ILE A 50 8.55 -5.20 3.35
CA ILE A 50 8.28 -4.22 2.29
C ILE A 50 7.53 -3.02 2.87
N GLN A 51 6.56 -3.25 3.76
CA GLN A 51 5.83 -2.16 4.42
C GLN A 51 6.78 -1.26 5.21
N ASP A 52 7.68 -1.84 6.00
CA ASP A 52 8.67 -1.10 6.79
C ASP A 52 9.65 -0.32 5.90
N ARG A 53 10.10 -0.94 4.80
CA ARG A 53 10.97 -0.26 3.83
C ARG A 53 10.25 0.91 3.16
N VAL A 54 8.98 0.73 2.79
CA VAL A 54 8.17 1.79 2.21
C VAL A 54 7.95 2.93 3.21
N LEU A 55 7.64 2.64 4.47
CA LEU A 55 7.40 3.64 5.51
C LEU A 55 8.66 4.43 5.91
N SER A 56 9.85 3.84 5.73
CA SER A 56 11.14 4.48 5.99
C SER A 56 11.66 5.36 4.84
N LEU A 57 10.96 5.40 3.69
CA LEU A 57 11.35 6.27 2.58
C LEU A 57 11.17 7.76 2.93
N PRO A 58 12.16 8.63 2.63
CA PRO A 58 12.04 10.06 2.86
C PRO A 58 10.94 10.67 1.97
N ALA A 59 10.13 11.57 2.57
CA ALA A 59 8.95 12.16 1.93
C ALA A 59 9.24 13.00 0.67
N MET A 60 10.48 13.46 0.50
CA MET A 60 10.89 14.44 -0.52
C MET A 60 11.49 13.84 -1.81
N VAL A 61 11.53 12.50 -1.97
CA VAL A 61 12.00 11.92 -3.23
C VAL A 61 10.85 11.99 -4.24
N HIS A 62 10.67 13.16 -4.84
CA HIS A 62 9.65 13.49 -5.84
C HIS A 62 9.69 12.63 -7.13
N ARG A 63 10.55 11.61 -7.18
CA ARG A 63 10.62 10.55 -8.20
C ARG A 63 10.87 9.16 -7.60
N SER A 64 10.32 8.84 -6.43
CA SER A 64 10.42 7.47 -5.93
C SER A 64 9.73 6.52 -6.92
N VAL A 65 10.50 5.69 -7.64
CA VAL A 65 10.00 4.68 -8.59
C VAL A 65 9.04 3.70 -7.90
N ILE A 66 9.16 3.60 -6.58
CA ILE A 66 8.24 2.92 -5.67
C ILE A 66 6.90 3.69 -5.60
N THR A 67 6.08 3.50 -6.62
CA THR A 67 4.72 4.05 -6.75
C THR A 67 3.67 3.01 -6.38
N GLU A 68 2.45 3.45 -6.00
CA GLU A 68 1.37 2.52 -5.62
C GLU A 68 1.07 1.53 -6.75
N LYS A 69 1.12 2.02 -7.99
CA LYS A 69 0.95 1.21 -9.18
C LYS A 69 2.05 0.14 -9.32
N ALA A 70 3.29 0.43 -8.95
CA ALA A 70 4.40 -0.52 -9.01
C ALA A 70 4.33 -1.58 -7.90
N LEU A 71 3.84 -1.23 -6.71
CA LEU A 71 3.69 -2.18 -5.61
C LEU A 71 2.43 -3.05 -5.69
N ARG A 72 1.41 -2.62 -6.43
CA ARG A 72 0.13 -3.35 -6.52
C ARG A 72 0.28 -4.80 -7.03
N PRO A 73 1.03 -5.10 -8.09
CA PRO A 73 1.24 -6.48 -8.53
C PRO A 73 1.92 -7.33 -7.45
N ILE A 74 2.88 -6.75 -6.74
CA ILE A 74 3.60 -7.42 -5.64
C ILE A 74 2.62 -7.77 -4.50
N ALA A 75 1.76 -6.82 -4.13
CA ALA A 75 0.76 -7.01 -3.08
C ALA A 75 -0.33 -8.05 -3.40
N LEU A 76 -0.46 -8.49 -4.66
CA LEU A 76 -1.40 -9.52 -5.07
C LEU A 76 -0.82 -10.94 -4.96
N LEU A 77 0.49 -11.08 -4.74
CA LEU A 77 1.16 -12.36 -4.58
C LEU A 77 0.96 -12.89 -3.16
N ASP A 78 0.76 -14.20 -3.02
CA ASP A 78 0.53 -14.81 -1.70
C ASP A 78 1.85 -15.21 -1.00
N ASN A 79 2.93 -15.47 -1.76
CA ASN A 79 4.22 -15.86 -1.21
C ASN A 79 5.08 -14.63 -0.86
N ARG A 80 5.50 -14.53 0.41
CA ARG A 80 6.31 -13.41 0.92
C ARG A 80 7.71 -13.33 0.33
N ASP A 81 8.36 -14.47 0.09
CA ASP A 81 9.70 -14.51 -0.49
C ASP A 81 9.68 -13.94 -1.91
N THR A 82 8.71 -14.37 -2.73
CA THR A 82 8.49 -13.82 -4.08
C THR A 82 8.18 -12.32 -4.04
N GLN A 83 7.40 -11.86 -3.06
CA GLN A 83 7.17 -10.42 -2.91
C GLN A 83 8.48 -9.66 -2.63
N ASN A 84 9.30 -10.18 -1.71
CA ASN A 84 10.57 -9.57 -1.32
C ASN A 84 11.60 -9.61 -2.47
N ASP A 85 11.63 -10.67 -3.27
CA ASP A 85 12.47 -10.79 -4.46
C ASP A 85 12.12 -9.72 -5.50
N LEU A 86 10.85 -9.65 -5.89
CA LEU A 86 10.39 -8.66 -6.88
C LEU A 86 10.52 -7.22 -6.37
N PHE A 87 10.30 -7.00 -5.08
CA PHE A 87 10.52 -5.68 -4.49
C PHE A 87 12.00 -5.28 -4.52
N ARG A 88 12.92 -6.21 -4.24
CA ARG A 88 14.36 -5.96 -4.37
C ARG A 88 14.75 -5.63 -5.81
N GLU A 89 14.25 -6.37 -6.79
CA GLU A 89 14.48 -6.08 -8.21
C GLU A 89 13.95 -4.69 -8.59
N LEU A 90 12.74 -4.32 -8.15
CA LEU A 90 12.15 -3.00 -8.38
C LEU A 90 13.03 -1.86 -7.82
N VAL A 91 13.60 -2.07 -6.64
CA VAL A 91 14.50 -1.10 -6.00
C VAL A 91 15.83 -1.00 -6.76
N GLN A 92 16.40 -2.13 -7.21
CA GLN A 92 17.67 -2.16 -7.96
C GLN A 92 17.57 -1.55 -9.36
N GLN A 93 16.42 -1.68 -10.04
CA GLN A 93 16.17 -1.03 -11.34
C GLN A 93 16.06 0.50 -11.24
N THR A 94 16.09 1.05 -10.02
CA THR A 94 15.87 2.47 -9.73
C THR A 94 17.16 3.20 -9.32
N GLU A 95 18.22 2.47 -8.97
CA GLU A 95 19.56 2.99 -8.67
C GLU A 95 20.36 3.22 -9.97
#